data_AF-A0A959T543-F1
#
_entry.id   AF-A0A959T543-F1
#
_cell.length_a   1.000
_cell.length_b   1.000
_cell.length_c   1.000
_cell.angle_alpha   90.00
_cell.angle_beta   90.00
_cell.angle_gamma   90.00
#
_symmetry.space_group_name_H-M   'P 1'
#
loop_
_entity.id
_entity.type
_entity.pdbx_description
1 polymer ?
#
loop_
_entity_poly.entity_id
_entity_poly.type
_entity_poly.pdbx_seq_one_letter_code
_entity_poly.pdbx_strand_id
1 'polypeptide(L)'
;RLYNAEGEVLEKAVLYFRVRSLGFPVVLATFALSGVFRGVQNMRWNMWTSLAGAGVNLALNPVLIFGLLGFPALGIAGSAWASLVAQLAMFMLSIAILERRTPFSIRPRGWRHPELPSLLGLSGNLFLRTMALNVCYYLGNRYATRYGDAHIAAHSIAMQIWLFSAFFIDGYAAAGGVLAGRLNGERNWAELRRVGWQVVRISVLIGGVLALIYGIAYPWTGPLFSKDPEVLLLFFGIYWMVILTQP
;
A
#
# COMPACT_ATOMS: atom_id res chain seq x y z
N ARG A 1 -19.29 -17.65 -2.76
CA ARG A 1 -19.37 -18.83 -1.86
C ARG A 1 -18.08 -19.12 -1.09
N LEU A 2 -16.92 -18.52 -1.40
CA LEU A 2 -15.66 -18.79 -0.67
C LEU A 2 -15.58 -18.19 0.76
N TYR A 3 -16.40 -17.18 1.08
CA TYR A 3 -16.36 -16.44 2.35
C TYR A 3 -17.66 -16.51 3.18
N ASN A 4 -18.63 -17.36 2.80
CA ASN A 4 -19.95 -17.45 3.49
C ASN A 4 -20.67 -16.10 3.76
N ALA A 5 -20.38 -15.06 2.99
CA ALA A 5 -21.14 -13.81 3.05
C ALA A 5 -22.54 -14.05 2.45
N GLU A 6 -23.58 -13.84 3.25
CA GLU A 6 -24.98 -14.05 2.88
C GLU A 6 -25.80 -12.75 3.03
N GLY A 7 -26.93 -12.67 2.31
CA GLY A 7 -27.87 -11.56 2.38
C GLY A 7 -27.30 -10.20 1.96
N GLU A 8 -27.67 -9.17 2.70
CA GLU A 8 -27.40 -7.76 2.40
C GLU A 8 -25.90 -7.42 2.27
N VAL A 9 -25.04 -8.14 3.00
CA VAL A 9 -23.58 -7.94 2.96
C VAL A 9 -23.02 -8.36 1.60
N LEU A 10 -23.51 -9.48 1.04
CA LEU A 10 -23.09 -9.97 -0.27
C LEU A 10 -23.53 -9.01 -1.38
N GLU A 11 -24.76 -8.52 -1.32
CA GLU A 11 -25.29 -7.57 -2.31
C GLU A 11 -24.49 -6.25 -2.31
N LYS A 12 -24.23 -5.69 -1.12
CA LYS A 12 -23.40 -4.49 -0.95
C LYS A 12 -21.97 -4.70 -1.46
N ALA A 13 -21.37 -5.86 -1.16
CA ALA A 13 -20.04 -6.20 -1.64
C ALA A 13 -20.00 -6.33 -3.18
N VAL A 14 -20.97 -7.02 -3.78
CA VAL A 14 -21.07 -7.17 -5.24
C VAL A 14 -21.27 -5.82 -5.92
N LEU A 15 -22.11 -4.95 -5.37
CA LEU A 15 -22.32 -3.59 -5.89
C LEU A 15 -21.02 -2.78 -5.87
N TYR A 16 -20.31 -2.80 -4.74
CA TYR A 16 -19.01 -2.14 -4.61
C TYR A 16 -18.00 -2.66 -5.64
N PHE A 17 -17.89 -3.98 -5.76
CA PHE A 17 -16.94 -4.62 -6.69
C PHE A 17 -17.27 -4.36 -8.16
N ARG A 18 -18.55 -4.30 -8.54
CA ARG A 18 -18.96 -3.96 -9.91
C ARG A 18 -18.53 -2.56 -10.32
N VAL A 19 -18.65 -1.59 -9.42
CA VAL A 19 -18.17 -0.23 -9.69
C VAL A 19 -16.65 -0.21 -9.72
N ARG A 20 -16.01 -0.92 -8.78
CA ARG A 20 -14.55 -0.92 -8.67
C ARG A 20 -13.85 -1.61 -9.83
N SER A 21 -14.49 -2.62 -10.42
CA SER A 21 -13.91 -3.37 -11.54
C SER A 21 -13.72 -2.52 -12.80
N LEU A 22 -14.60 -1.54 -13.01
CA LEU A 22 -14.46 -0.54 -14.08
C LEU A 22 -13.18 0.31 -13.93
N GLY A 23 -12.69 0.47 -12.69
CA GLY A 23 -11.47 1.22 -12.39
C GLY A 23 -10.17 0.45 -12.59
N PHE A 24 -10.20 -0.88 -12.75
CA PHE A 24 -8.97 -1.68 -12.86
C PHE A 24 -8.02 -1.21 -13.96
N PRO A 25 -8.47 -0.94 -15.21
CA PRO A 25 -7.58 -0.46 -16.26
C PRO A 25 -6.90 0.86 -15.89
N VAL A 26 -7.65 1.78 -15.26
CA VAL A 26 -7.17 3.10 -14.83
C VAL A 26 -6.13 2.97 -13.72
N VAL A 27 -6.34 2.06 -12.76
CA VAL A 27 -5.39 1.79 -11.68
C VAL A 27 -4.09 1.25 -12.21
N LEU A 28 -4.17 0.23 -13.08
CA LEU A 28 -2.99 -0.39 -13.66
C LEU A 28 -2.20 0.62 -14.50
N ALA A 29 -2.89 1.45 -15.27
CA ALA A 29 -2.26 2.51 -16.04
C ALA A 29 -1.61 3.58 -15.13
N THR A 30 -2.26 3.94 -14.01
CA THR A 30 -1.69 4.85 -13.02
C THR A 30 -0.44 4.26 -12.38
N PHE A 31 -0.43 2.98 -12.01
CA PHE A 31 0.76 2.31 -11.47
C PHE A 31 1.91 2.23 -12.47
N ALA A 32 1.61 2.02 -13.77
CA ALA A 32 2.61 2.09 -14.82
C ALA A 32 3.24 3.50 -14.91
N LEU A 33 2.42 4.56 -14.88
CA LEU A 33 2.90 5.95 -14.88
C LEU A 33 3.71 6.30 -13.62
N SER A 34 3.27 5.84 -12.45
CA SER A 34 4.05 5.93 -11.22
C SER A 34 5.43 5.27 -11.36
N GLY A 35 5.50 4.12 -12.04
CA GLY A 35 6.76 3.45 -12.38
C GLY A 35 7.66 4.30 -13.27
N VAL A 36 7.10 4.98 -14.28
CA VAL A 36 7.85 5.91 -15.15
C VAL A 36 8.43 7.06 -14.34
N PHE A 37 7.64 7.68 -13.44
CA PHE A 37 8.11 8.77 -12.58
C PHE A 37 9.25 8.35 -11.65
N ARG A 38 9.20 7.12 -11.14
CA ARG A 38 10.31 6.52 -10.38
C ARG A 38 11.55 6.32 -11.27
N GLY A 39 11.36 5.86 -12.51
CA GLY A 39 12.45 5.64 -13.47
C GLY A 39 13.21 6.93 -13.83
N VAL A 40 12.51 8.05 -14.01
CA VAL A 40 13.12 9.38 -14.21
C VAL A 40 13.60 10.03 -12.91
N GLN A 41 13.53 9.32 -11.80
CA GLN A 41 13.93 9.75 -10.45
C GLN A 41 13.18 10.98 -9.90
N ASN A 42 12.00 11.29 -10.45
CA ASN A 42 11.18 12.38 -9.95
C ASN A 42 10.04 11.85 -9.07
N MET A 43 10.34 11.64 -7.80
CA MET A 43 9.37 11.16 -6.82
C MET A 43 8.31 12.21 -6.46
N ARG A 44 8.59 13.51 -6.69
CA ARG A 44 7.65 14.59 -6.38
C ARG A 44 6.40 14.49 -7.25
N TRP A 45 6.55 14.15 -8.53
CA TRP A 45 5.42 13.98 -9.43
C TRP A 45 4.48 12.86 -8.98
N ASN A 46 5.04 11.71 -8.61
CA ASN A 46 4.25 10.59 -8.08
C ASN A 46 3.57 10.93 -6.73
N MET A 47 4.21 11.77 -5.92
CA MET A 47 3.64 12.23 -4.66
C MET A 47 2.45 13.17 -4.90
N TRP A 48 2.60 14.16 -5.80
CA TRP A 48 1.52 15.11 -6.14
C TRP A 48 0.31 14.40 -6.74
N THR A 49 0.52 13.40 -7.60
CA THR A 49 -0.59 12.60 -8.17
C THR A 49 -1.33 11.83 -7.08
N SER A 50 -0.59 11.19 -6.18
CA SER A 50 -1.17 10.45 -5.05
C SER A 50 -1.93 11.37 -4.09
N LEU A 51 -1.38 12.55 -3.78
CA LEU A 51 -2.01 13.52 -2.90
C LEU A 51 -3.28 14.12 -3.51
N ALA A 52 -3.27 14.43 -4.81
CA ALA A 52 -4.47 14.88 -5.52
C ALA A 52 -5.57 13.81 -5.50
N GLY A 53 -5.22 12.55 -5.74
CA GLY A 53 -6.14 11.43 -5.64
C GLY A 53 -6.74 11.28 -4.25
N ALA A 54 -5.90 11.31 -3.21
CA ALA A 54 -6.33 11.27 -1.82
C ALA A 54 -7.25 12.45 -1.47
N GLY A 55 -6.92 13.66 -1.93
CA GLY A 55 -7.74 14.86 -1.73
C GLY A 55 -9.11 14.76 -2.41
N VAL A 56 -9.16 14.30 -3.66
CA VAL A 56 -10.42 14.06 -4.38
C VAL A 56 -11.24 12.98 -3.67
N ASN A 57 -10.60 11.90 -3.22
CA ASN A 57 -11.29 10.83 -2.49
C ASN A 57 -11.87 11.34 -1.16
N LEU A 58 -11.09 12.10 -0.41
CA LEU A 58 -11.50 12.68 0.87
C LEU A 58 -12.66 13.67 0.70
N ALA A 59 -12.66 14.47 -0.37
CA ALA A 59 -13.74 15.42 -0.66
C ALA A 59 -15.03 14.71 -1.12
N LEU A 60 -14.91 13.68 -1.95
CA LEU A 60 -16.07 13.00 -2.56
C LEU A 60 -16.72 11.97 -1.63
N ASN A 61 -15.97 11.35 -0.71
CA ASN A 61 -16.51 10.34 0.19
C ASN A 61 -17.68 10.88 1.04
N PRO A 62 -17.55 12.00 1.78
CA PRO A 62 -18.67 12.54 2.57
C PRO A 62 -19.89 12.88 1.71
N VAL A 63 -19.67 13.46 0.52
CA VAL A 63 -20.73 13.85 -0.41
C VAL A 63 -21.51 12.64 -0.91
N LEU A 64 -20.82 11.61 -1.39
CA LEU A 64 -21.45 10.45 -2.03
C LEU A 64 -21.94 9.41 -1.02
N ILE A 65 -21.30 9.28 0.14
CA ILE A 65 -21.71 8.33 1.18
C ILE A 65 -22.95 8.86 1.90
N PHE A 66 -22.90 10.10 2.39
CA PHE A 66 -23.95 10.68 3.23
C PHE A 66 -24.99 11.49 2.45
N GLY A 67 -24.78 11.74 1.16
CA GLY A 67 -25.72 12.51 0.34
C GLY A 67 -25.71 14.02 0.65
N LEU A 68 -24.59 14.57 1.09
CA LEU A 68 -24.45 16.02 1.25
C LEU A 68 -24.60 16.71 -0.13
N LEU A 69 -25.10 17.96 -0.15
CA LEU A 69 -25.35 18.76 -1.36
C LEU A 69 -26.54 18.29 -2.24
N GLY A 70 -27.49 17.53 -1.70
CA GLY A 70 -28.73 17.16 -2.39
C GLY A 70 -28.64 15.92 -3.27
N PHE A 71 -27.54 15.16 -3.16
CA PHE A 71 -27.42 13.84 -3.77
C PHE A 71 -28.07 12.75 -2.90
N PRO A 72 -28.61 11.67 -3.48
CA PRO A 72 -29.07 10.53 -2.71
C PRO A 72 -27.89 9.88 -1.98
N ALA A 73 -28.10 9.47 -0.72
CA ALA A 73 -27.10 8.77 0.06
C ALA A 73 -26.82 7.38 -0.56
N LEU A 74 -25.73 7.25 -1.30
CA LEU A 74 -25.36 6.02 -2.01
C LEU A 74 -24.58 5.04 -1.12
N GLY A 75 -24.24 5.44 0.11
CA GLY A 75 -23.54 4.60 1.08
C GLY A 75 -22.28 3.97 0.49
N ILE A 76 -22.21 2.64 0.53
CA ILE A 76 -21.06 1.84 0.03
C ILE A 76 -20.83 2.05 -1.47
N ALA A 77 -21.89 2.21 -2.28
CA ALA A 77 -21.74 2.49 -3.70
C ALA A 77 -21.12 3.87 -3.92
N GLY A 78 -21.46 4.85 -3.09
CA GLY A 78 -20.87 6.19 -3.09
C GLY A 78 -19.37 6.16 -2.85
N SER A 79 -18.91 5.35 -1.88
CA SER A 79 -17.47 5.12 -1.63
C SER A 79 -16.74 4.50 -2.83
N ALA A 80 -17.39 3.56 -3.53
CA ALA A 80 -16.82 2.95 -4.74
C ALA A 80 -16.63 3.98 -5.87
N TRP A 81 -17.65 4.81 -6.10
CA TRP A 81 -17.60 5.89 -7.10
C TRP A 81 -16.60 6.98 -6.74
N ALA A 82 -16.56 7.42 -5.48
CA ALA A 82 -15.56 8.37 -4.99
C ALA A 82 -14.12 7.86 -5.26
N SER A 83 -13.91 6.57 -5.05
CA SER A 83 -12.61 5.91 -5.28
C SER A 83 -12.28 5.74 -6.76
N LEU A 84 -13.28 5.56 -7.62
CA LEU A 84 -13.10 5.51 -9.07
C LEU A 84 -12.74 6.90 -9.63
N VAL A 85 -13.47 7.94 -9.21
CA VAL A 85 -13.22 9.32 -9.64
C VAL A 85 -11.86 9.80 -9.14
N ALA A 86 -11.48 9.48 -7.90
CA ALA A 86 -10.14 9.76 -7.38
C ALA A 86 -9.05 9.13 -8.25
N GLN A 87 -9.22 7.88 -8.68
CA GLN A 87 -8.26 7.20 -9.56
C GLN A 87 -8.20 7.80 -10.96
N LEU A 88 -9.35 8.19 -11.51
CA LEU A 88 -9.38 8.92 -12.78
C LEU A 88 -8.64 10.26 -12.64
N ALA A 89 -8.82 10.98 -11.54
CA ALA A 89 -8.08 12.22 -11.26
C ALA A 89 -6.56 11.97 -11.18
N MET A 90 -6.14 10.91 -10.48
CA MET A 90 -4.72 10.49 -10.41
C MET A 90 -4.17 10.18 -11.80
N PHE A 91 -4.92 9.42 -12.60
CA PHE A 91 -4.52 9.02 -13.94
C PHE A 91 -4.37 10.23 -14.88
N MET A 92 -5.38 11.11 -14.90
CA MET A 92 -5.39 12.31 -15.73
C MET A 92 -4.26 13.27 -15.36
N LEU A 93 -4.02 13.47 -14.05
CA LEU A 93 -2.91 14.30 -13.60
C LEU A 93 -1.56 13.66 -13.94
N SER A 94 -1.44 12.34 -13.85
CA SER A 94 -0.22 11.62 -14.23
C SER A 94 0.07 11.76 -15.73
N ILE A 95 -0.95 11.65 -16.59
CA ILE A 95 -0.81 11.91 -18.03
C ILE A 95 -0.36 13.35 -18.28
N ALA A 96 -1.03 14.33 -17.66
CA ALA A 96 -0.70 15.74 -17.84
C ALA A 96 0.73 16.08 -17.42
N ILE A 97 1.23 15.46 -16.34
CA ILE A 97 2.62 15.61 -15.90
C ILE A 97 3.56 14.94 -16.89
N LEU A 98 3.26 13.72 -17.35
CA LEU A 98 4.10 13.01 -18.31
C LEU A 98 4.28 13.83 -19.59
N GLU A 99 3.20 14.30 -20.20
CA GLU A 99 3.27 15.05 -21.47
C GLU A 99 3.93 16.42 -21.34
N ARG A 100 3.71 17.13 -20.22
CA ARG A 100 4.24 18.51 -20.06
C ARG A 100 5.64 18.56 -19.47
N ARG A 101 6.05 17.57 -18.69
CA ARG A 101 7.29 17.61 -17.90
C ARG A 101 8.31 16.54 -18.29
N THR A 102 7.95 15.60 -19.16
CA THR A 102 8.89 14.57 -19.65
C THR A 102 8.97 14.56 -21.17
N PRO A 103 10.10 14.11 -21.74
CA PRO A 103 10.25 13.94 -23.18
C PRO A 103 9.53 12.68 -23.71
N PHE A 104 8.87 11.89 -22.86
CA PHE A 104 8.21 10.66 -23.25
C PHE A 104 6.82 10.95 -23.81
N SER A 105 6.52 10.39 -24.98
CA SER A 105 5.17 10.42 -25.55
C SER A 105 4.39 9.16 -25.16
N ILE A 106 3.10 9.32 -24.91
CA ILE A 106 2.15 8.22 -24.65
C ILE A 106 1.87 7.41 -25.94
N ARG A 107 2.21 7.96 -27.11
CA ARG A 107 1.96 7.30 -28.39
C ARG A 107 2.83 6.04 -28.53
N PRO A 108 2.24 4.86 -28.71
CA PRO A 108 3.01 3.63 -28.87
C PRO A 108 3.84 3.72 -30.16
N ARG A 109 5.17 3.63 -30.03
CA ARG A 109 6.10 3.54 -31.17
C ARG A 109 6.24 2.12 -31.73
N GLY A 110 5.76 1.10 -30.99
CA GLY A 110 5.74 -0.30 -31.40
C GLY A 110 5.31 -1.22 -30.25
N TRP A 111 4.82 -2.42 -30.58
CA TRP A 111 4.34 -3.40 -29.59
C TRP A 111 5.46 -4.25 -28.97
N ARG A 112 6.63 -4.34 -29.63
CA ARG A 112 7.74 -5.20 -29.21
C ARG A 112 8.94 -4.35 -28.81
N HIS A 113 9.16 -4.18 -27.51
CA HIS A 113 10.40 -3.64 -26.96
C HIS A 113 11.31 -4.81 -26.53
N PRO A 114 12.62 -4.78 -26.83
CA PRO A 114 13.54 -5.88 -26.52
C PRO A 114 13.63 -6.20 -25.01
N GLU A 115 13.37 -5.21 -24.15
CA GLU A 115 13.37 -5.39 -22.68
C GLU A 115 12.08 -6.00 -22.11
N LEU A 116 11.00 -6.18 -22.91
CA LEU A 116 9.73 -6.71 -22.41
C LEU A 116 9.87 -8.10 -21.75
N PRO A 117 10.57 -9.09 -22.33
CA PRO A 117 10.72 -10.40 -21.70
C PRO A 117 11.47 -10.34 -20.36
N SER A 118 12.51 -9.50 -20.28
CA SER A 118 13.28 -9.27 -19.05
C SER A 118 12.41 -8.64 -17.96
N LEU A 119 11.63 -7.62 -18.32
CA LEU A 119 10.67 -6.97 -17.41
C LEU A 119 9.58 -7.94 -16.94
N LEU A 120 9.07 -8.81 -17.82
CA LEU A 120 8.08 -9.83 -17.46
C LEU A 120 8.67 -10.88 -16.50
N GLY A 121 9.91 -11.32 -16.71
CA GLY A 121 10.62 -12.22 -15.81
C GLY A 121 10.81 -11.62 -14.41
N LEU A 122 11.27 -10.36 -14.34
CA LEU A 122 11.40 -9.63 -13.08
C LEU A 122 10.05 -9.46 -12.37
N SER A 123 9.02 -9.09 -13.13
CA SER A 123 7.65 -8.93 -12.61
C SER A 123 7.08 -10.25 -12.09
N GLY A 124 7.36 -11.36 -12.77
CA GLY A 124 6.98 -12.71 -12.33
C GLY A 124 7.63 -13.10 -10.99
N ASN A 125 8.92 -12.81 -10.82
CA ASN A 125 9.61 -13.04 -9.55
C ASN A 125 9.05 -12.19 -8.41
N LEU A 126 8.79 -10.91 -8.66
CA LEU A 126 8.16 -10.01 -7.68
C LEU A 126 6.74 -10.48 -7.33
N PHE A 127 5.97 -10.91 -8.33
CA PHE A 127 4.64 -11.45 -8.14
C PHE A 127 4.65 -12.71 -7.27
N LEU A 128 5.55 -13.67 -7.56
CA LEU A 128 5.68 -14.89 -6.76
C LEU A 128 6.08 -14.58 -5.32
N ARG A 129 7.03 -13.65 -5.12
CA ARG A 129 7.42 -13.16 -3.79
C ARG A 129 6.22 -12.58 -3.04
N THR A 130 5.47 -11.68 -3.66
CA THR A 130 4.30 -11.03 -3.04
C THR A 130 3.18 -12.05 -2.77
N MET A 131 2.97 -13.01 -3.66
CA MET A 131 2.02 -14.11 -3.43
C MET A 131 2.43 -14.96 -2.24
N ALA A 132 3.69 -15.40 -2.16
CA ALA A 132 4.20 -16.19 -1.04
C ALA A 132 4.00 -15.45 0.29
N LEU A 133 4.31 -14.15 0.32
CA LEU A 133 4.12 -13.30 1.50
C LEU A 133 2.64 -13.16 1.89
N ASN A 134 1.73 -12.95 0.92
CA ASN A 134 0.29 -12.91 1.19
C ASN A 134 -0.25 -14.27 1.67
N VAL A 135 0.28 -15.38 1.17
CA VAL A 135 -0.06 -16.74 1.66
C VAL A 135 0.39 -16.90 3.12
N CYS A 136 1.58 -16.42 3.48
CA CYS A 136 2.04 -16.42 4.87
C CYS A 136 1.09 -15.61 5.79
N TYR A 137 0.69 -14.41 5.38
CA TYR A 137 -0.30 -13.62 6.16
C TYR A 137 -1.65 -14.31 6.27
N TYR A 138 -2.12 -14.92 5.18
CA TYR A 138 -3.36 -15.67 5.19
C TYR A 138 -3.29 -16.88 6.13
N LEU A 139 -2.19 -17.63 6.11
CA LEU A 139 -1.97 -18.75 7.02
C LEU A 139 -1.90 -18.26 8.48
N GLY A 140 -1.18 -17.18 8.76
CA GLY A 140 -1.11 -16.56 10.09
C GLY A 140 -2.49 -16.21 10.63
N ASN A 141 -3.30 -15.51 9.83
CA ASN A 141 -4.69 -15.19 10.17
C ASN A 141 -5.53 -16.46 10.39
N ARG A 142 -5.41 -17.47 9.51
CA ARG A 142 -6.15 -18.72 9.64
C ARG A 142 -5.83 -19.45 10.96
N TYR A 143 -4.57 -19.47 11.38
CA TYR A 143 -4.19 -20.05 12.67
C TYR A 143 -4.71 -19.21 13.82
N ALA A 144 -4.56 -17.88 13.78
CA ALA A 144 -5.08 -16.97 14.80
C ALA A 144 -6.59 -17.11 15.00
N THR A 145 -7.37 -17.22 13.92
CA THR A 145 -8.83 -17.44 13.98
C THR A 145 -9.20 -18.78 14.60
N ARG A 146 -8.38 -19.83 14.44
CA ARG A 146 -8.64 -21.13 15.07
C ARG A 146 -8.49 -21.11 16.59
N TYR A 147 -7.72 -20.17 17.14
CA TYR A 147 -7.55 -20.03 18.59
C TYR A 147 -8.69 -19.23 19.26
N GLY A 148 -9.59 -18.63 18.47
CA GLY A 148 -10.77 -17.91 18.95
C GLY A 148 -10.76 -16.42 18.58
N ASP A 149 -11.91 -15.78 18.79
CA ASP A 149 -12.17 -14.41 18.33
C ASP A 149 -11.25 -13.38 19.01
N ALA A 150 -10.95 -13.57 20.31
CA ALA A 150 -10.03 -12.70 21.05
C ALA A 150 -8.58 -12.77 20.51
N HIS A 151 -8.15 -13.95 20.03
CA HIS A 151 -6.80 -14.16 19.49
C HIS A 151 -6.62 -13.49 18.12
N ILE A 152 -7.59 -13.62 17.22
CA ILE A 152 -7.55 -12.94 15.92
C ILE A 152 -7.65 -11.42 16.07
N ALA A 153 -8.41 -10.92 17.05
CA ALA A 153 -8.47 -9.49 17.37
C ALA A 153 -7.11 -8.96 17.82
N ALA A 154 -6.48 -9.62 18.80
CA ALA A 154 -5.14 -9.24 19.26
C ALA A 154 -4.08 -9.31 18.14
N HIS A 155 -4.11 -10.37 17.32
CA HIS A 155 -3.23 -10.52 16.16
C HIS A 155 -3.43 -9.40 15.13
N SER A 156 -4.69 -9.04 14.83
CA SER A 156 -5.01 -7.99 13.86
C SER A 156 -4.48 -6.63 14.30
N ILE A 157 -4.59 -6.30 15.59
CA ILE A 157 -4.02 -5.07 16.17
C ILE A 157 -2.50 -5.08 16.04
N ALA A 158 -1.85 -6.18 16.45
CA ALA A 158 -0.40 -6.35 16.34
C ALA A 158 0.08 -6.19 14.88
N MET A 159 -0.61 -6.81 13.93
CA MET A 159 -0.30 -6.71 12.50
C MET A 159 -0.50 -5.30 11.94
N GLN A 160 -1.50 -4.54 12.40
CA GLN A 160 -1.69 -3.15 11.97
C GLN A 160 -0.55 -2.25 12.47
N ILE A 161 -0.13 -2.41 13.72
CA ILE A 161 1.03 -1.67 14.28
C ILE A 161 2.31 -2.03 13.51
N TRP A 162 2.52 -3.33 13.25
CA TRP A 162 3.67 -3.78 12.48
C TRP A 162 3.65 -3.24 11.04
N LEU A 163 2.51 -3.31 10.35
CA LEU A 163 2.38 -2.83 8.97
C LEU A 163 2.55 -1.32 8.87
N PHE A 164 2.03 -0.58 9.85
CA PHE A 164 2.26 0.86 9.95
C PHE A 164 3.76 1.19 10.04
N SER A 165 4.48 0.41 10.84
CA SER A 165 5.94 0.54 11.00
C SER A 165 6.69 0.19 9.72
N ALA A 166 6.26 -0.88 9.04
CA ALA A 166 6.83 -1.32 7.77
C ALA A 166 6.75 -0.23 6.68
N PHE A 167 5.70 0.61 6.67
CA PHE A 167 5.59 1.69 5.68
C PHE A 167 6.71 2.73 5.74
N PHE A 168 7.26 3.02 6.93
CA PHE A 168 8.41 3.94 7.04
C PHE A 168 9.63 3.38 6.31
N ILE A 169 9.90 2.10 6.52
CA ILE A 169 11.08 1.44 5.96
C ILE A 169 10.90 1.12 4.49
N ASP A 170 9.69 0.71 4.07
CA ASP A 170 9.35 0.54 2.66
C ASP A 170 9.54 1.83 1.85
N GLY A 171 9.27 2.99 2.45
CA GLY A 171 9.53 4.29 1.83
C GLY A 171 11.01 4.51 1.49
N TYR A 172 11.90 4.26 2.47
CA TYR A 172 13.34 4.36 2.26
C TYR A 172 13.88 3.26 1.35
N ALA A 173 13.37 2.03 1.45
CA ALA A 173 13.74 0.93 0.58
C ALA A 173 13.36 1.21 -0.88
N ALA A 174 12.19 1.77 -1.13
CA ALA A 174 11.75 2.18 -2.47
C ALA A 174 12.64 3.29 -3.04
N ALA A 175 12.99 4.30 -2.24
CA ALA A 175 13.92 5.36 -2.66
C ALA A 175 15.33 4.80 -2.95
N GLY A 176 15.82 3.92 -2.07
CA GLY A 176 17.07 3.20 -2.24
C GLY A 176 17.11 2.37 -3.52
N GLY A 177 16.01 1.67 -3.84
CA GLY A 177 15.87 0.90 -5.08
C GLY A 177 15.95 1.75 -6.35
N VAL A 178 15.35 2.95 -6.35
CA VAL A 178 15.43 3.90 -7.47
C VAL A 178 16.86 4.42 -7.66
N LEU A 179 17.55 4.76 -6.58
CA LEU A 179 18.95 5.20 -6.63
C LEU A 179 19.87 4.06 -7.08
N ALA A 180 19.66 2.86 -6.52
CA ALA A 180 20.42 1.67 -6.88
C ALA A 180 20.27 1.32 -8.37
N GLY A 181 19.05 1.42 -8.91
CA GLY A 181 18.79 1.21 -10.34
C GLY A 181 19.59 2.16 -11.23
N ARG A 182 19.64 3.45 -10.91
CA ARG A 182 20.45 4.43 -11.64
C ARG A 182 21.95 4.16 -11.51
N LEU A 183 22.45 3.97 -10.29
CA LEU A 183 23.89 3.78 -10.05
C LEU A 183 24.42 2.49 -10.68
N ASN A 184 23.59 1.44 -10.70
CA ASN A 184 23.87 0.20 -11.43
C ASN A 184 23.93 0.44 -12.95
N GLY A 185 23.02 1.26 -13.49
CA GLY A 185 23.05 1.68 -14.89
C GLY A 185 24.29 2.52 -15.26
N GLU A 186 24.75 3.38 -14.34
CA GLU A 186 25.98 4.16 -14.47
C GLU A 186 27.26 3.33 -14.23
N ARG A 187 27.13 2.06 -13.84
CA ARG A 187 28.24 1.17 -13.41
C ARG A 187 29.08 1.76 -12.25
N ASN A 188 28.49 2.61 -11.42
CA ASN A 188 29.15 3.23 -10.27
C ASN A 188 28.96 2.38 -9.01
N TRP A 189 29.76 1.31 -8.90
CA TRP A 189 29.66 0.33 -7.81
C TRP A 189 30.04 0.90 -6.44
N ALA A 190 30.95 1.88 -6.40
CA ALA A 190 31.39 2.50 -5.16
C ALA A 190 30.25 3.28 -4.50
N GLU A 191 29.58 4.14 -5.26
CA GLU A 191 28.45 4.91 -4.75
C GLU A 191 27.23 4.01 -4.51
N LEU A 192 27.00 2.98 -5.34
CA LEU A 192 25.96 1.98 -5.10
C LEU A 192 26.11 1.32 -3.72
N ARG A 193 27.33 0.91 -3.35
CA ARG A 193 27.61 0.32 -2.04
C ARG A 193 27.42 1.32 -0.91
N ARG A 194 27.80 2.58 -1.12
CA ARG A 194 27.60 3.66 -0.15
C ARG A 194 26.11 3.91 0.12
N VAL A 195 25.31 4.06 -0.93
CA VAL A 195 23.86 4.24 -0.82
C VAL A 195 23.22 3.02 -0.17
N GLY A 196 23.63 1.80 -0.54
CA GLY A 196 23.15 0.58 0.11
C GLY A 196 23.36 0.59 1.63
N TRP A 197 24.57 0.94 2.09
CA TRP A 197 24.84 1.07 3.52
C TRP A 197 24.09 2.22 4.19
N GLN A 198 23.87 3.33 3.49
CA GLN A 198 23.07 4.44 4.03
C GLN A 198 21.61 4.02 4.25
N VAL A 199 21.01 3.32 3.28
CA VAL A 199 19.64 2.80 3.40
C VAL A 199 19.55 1.85 4.59
N VAL A 200 20.48 0.89 4.72
CA VAL A 200 20.52 -0.04 5.86
C VAL A 200 20.64 0.71 7.20
N ARG A 201 21.56 1.66 7.31
CA ARG A 201 21.74 2.45 8.55
C ARG A 201 20.49 3.23 8.92
N ILE A 202 19.82 3.83 7.94
CA ILE A 202 18.59 4.57 8.17
C ILE A 202 17.46 3.63 8.58
N SER A 203 17.30 2.47 7.91
CA SER A 203 16.29 1.48 8.30
C SER A 203 16.49 0.98 9.72
N VAL A 204 17.72 0.61 10.11
CA VAL A 204 18.06 0.17 11.48
C VAL A 204 17.81 1.28 12.50
N LEU A 205 18.12 2.55 12.17
CA LEU A 205 17.82 3.68 13.04
C LEU A 205 16.31 3.82 13.25
N ILE A 206 15.52 3.77 12.16
CA ILE A 206 14.06 3.87 12.21
C ILE A 206 13.48 2.70 13.03
N GLY A 207 13.90 1.47 12.77
CA GLY A 207 13.50 0.29 13.52
C GLY A 207 13.80 0.41 15.01
N GLY A 208 15.01 0.86 15.36
CA GLY A 208 15.42 1.10 16.74
C GLY A 208 14.59 2.19 17.43
N VAL A 209 14.32 3.31 16.75
CA VAL A 209 13.46 4.38 17.27
C VAL A 209 12.02 3.90 17.46
N LEU A 210 11.46 3.17 16.50
CA LEU A 210 10.12 2.61 16.59
C LEU A 210 10.02 1.57 17.71
N ALA A 211 11.01 0.70 17.85
CA ALA A 211 11.08 -0.28 18.93
C ALA A 211 11.12 0.42 20.31
N LEU A 212 11.89 1.50 20.44
CA LEU A 212 11.92 2.30 21.67
C LEU A 212 10.57 2.98 21.95
N ILE A 213 9.94 3.59 20.94
CA ILE A 213 8.63 4.23 21.06
C ILE A 213 7.59 3.21 21.51
N TYR A 214 7.55 2.03 20.90
CA TYR A 214 6.62 0.95 21.26
C TYR A 214 6.93 0.31 22.61
N GLY A 215 8.21 0.24 23.00
CA GLY A 215 8.61 -0.19 24.34
C GLY A 215 8.14 0.77 25.43
N ILE A 216 8.23 2.08 25.21
CA ILE A 216 7.73 3.10 26.15
C ILE A 216 6.20 3.13 26.14
N ALA A 217 5.58 3.03 24.96
CA ALA A 217 4.14 3.05 24.78
C ALA A 217 3.45 1.72 25.12
N TYR A 218 4.20 0.71 25.57
CA TYR A 218 3.72 -0.63 25.88
C TYR A 218 2.40 -0.66 26.64
N PRO A 219 2.20 0.05 27.76
CA PRO A 219 0.95 -0.04 28.52
C PRO A 219 -0.23 0.68 27.85
N TRP A 220 0.02 1.62 26.93
CA TRP A 220 -1.02 2.46 26.32
C TRP A 220 -1.46 1.99 24.94
N THR A 221 -0.65 1.17 24.26
CA THR A 221 -0.93 0.73 22.89
C THR A 221 -2.17 -0.15 22.82
N GLY A 222 -2.30 -1.18 23.66
CA GLY A 222 -3.47 -2.06 23.68
C GLY A 222 -4.80 -1.32 23.88
N PRO A 223 -4.95 -0.52 24.95
CA PRO A 223 -6.20 0.20 25.26
C PRO A 223 -6.67 1.20 24.19
N LEU A 224 -5.77 1.63 23.31
CA LEU A 224 -6.11 2.52 22.19
C LEU A 224 -6.97 1.81 21.12
N PHE A 225 -6.78 0.49 20.96
CA PHE A 225 -7.46 -0.28 19.92
C PHE A 225 -8.64 -1.10 20.44
N SER A 226 -8.56 -1.62 21.67
CA SER A 226 -9.65 -2.42 22.25
C SER A 226 -9.80 -2.13 23.74
N LYS A 227 -11.06 -2.18 24.21
CA LYS A 227 -11.41 -2.10 25.63
C LYS A 227 -11.70 -3.48 26.24
N ASP A 228 -11.63 -4.54 25.45
CA ASP A 228 -11.89 -5.90 25.91
C ASP A 228 -10.70 -6.44 26.74
N PRO A 229 -10.90 -6.78 28.02
CA PRO A 229 -9.83 -7.30 28.89
C PRO A 229 -9.15 -8.56 28.35
N GLU A 230 -9.89 -9.45 27.68
CA GLU A 230 -9.35 -10.73 27.18
C GLU A 230 -8.41 -10.48 25.99
N VAL A 231 -8.81 -9.58 25.08
CA VAL A 231 -7.98 -9.15 23.95
C VAL A 231 -6.71 -8.45 24.42
N LEU A 232 -6.82 -7.58 25.43
CA LEU A 232 -5.67 -6.86 25.98
C LEU A 232 -4.64 -7.79 26.60
N LEU A 233 -5.08 -8.80 27.37
CA LEU A 233 -4.19 -9.77 27.99
C LEU A 233 -3.41 -10.57 26.93
N LEU A 234 -4.11 -11.06 25.91
CA LEU A 234 -3.49 -11.78 24.79
C LEU A 234 -2.56 -10.89 23.98
N PHE A 235 -2.96 -9.63 23.73
CA PHE A 235 -2.15 -8.65 23.03
C PHE A 235 -0.83 -8.38 23.75
N PHE A 236 -0.86 -8.13 25.06
CA PHE A 236 0.36 -7.94 25.85
C PHE A 236 1.24 -9.19 25.91
N GLY A 237 0.69 -10.39 25.71
CA GLY A 237 1.48 -11.63 25.58
C GLY A 237 2.31 -11.70 24.29
N ILE A 238 1.86 -11.05 23.21
CA ILE A 238 2.51 -11.11 21.88
C ILE A 238 3.20 -9.80 21.48
N TYR A 239 2.91 -8.68 22.15
CA TYR A 239 3.33 -7.35 21.71
C TYR A 239 4.86 -7.17 21.67
N TRP A 240 5.60 -7.82 22.57
CA TRP A 240 7.06 -7.84 22.54
C TRP A 240 7.63 -8.39 21.22
N MET A 241 6.93 -9.32 20.56
CA MET A 241 7.36 -9.84 19.25
C MET A 241 7.27 -8.76 18.18
N VAL A 242 6.27 -7.88 18.25
CA VAL A 242 6.14 -6.74 17.32
C VAL A 242 7.28 -5.75 17.54
N ILE A 243 7.66 -5.50 18.79
CA ILE A 243 8.79 -4.61 19.13
C ILE A 243 10.11 -5.18 18.62
N LEU A 244 10.32 -6.49 18.76
CA LEU A 244 11.54 -7.14 18.33
C LEU A 244 11.64 -7.31 16.80
N THR A 245 10.50 -7.47 16.13
CA THR A 245 10.43 -7.61 14.66
C THR A 245 10.22 -6.28 13.95
N GLN A 246 10.51 -5.15 14.62
CA GLN A 246 10.59 -3.87 13.93
C GLN A 246 11.63 -3.97 12.79
N PRO A 247 11.29 -3.47 11.59
CA PRO A 247 12.13 -3.71 10.42
C PRO A 247 13.48 -2.96 10.46
#